data_AF-A0A355GR63-F1
#
_entry.id   AF-A0A355GR63-F1
#
_cell.length_a   1.000
_cell.length_b   1.000
_cell.length_c   1.000
_cell.angle_alpha   90.00
_cell.angle_beta   90.00
_cell.angle_gamma   90.00
#
_symmetry.space_group_name_H-M   'P 1'
#
loop_
_entity.id
_entity.type
_entity.pdbx_description
1 polymer ?
#
loop_
_entity_poly.entity_id
_entity_poly.type
_entity_poly.pdbx_seq_one_letter_code
_entity_poly.pdbx_strand_id
1 'polypeptide(L)'
;DDPVSSFDFENRIGVQSLLRWKLGQVLEGCATSKVLIMTHDISTAFDLEKGLQEIRDRLKGTPKVADFKLWRLEDCVVSQLTNEQRNEYTLLLARIFEYAKTGAGDGLSIGNIMRRVLEAFATFSYKKGIDTISADDTILAVLSVAQREYFRNLMYRLVLHGESHSMEHIQSLKDYGFSAFLSDDEKKRTARDILCFMYLLNKNHVLAHLPTGAESDIVSWIVSISPAATAQEEPAVV
;
A
#
# COMPACT_ATOMS: atom_id res chain seq x y z
N ASP A 1 19.56 14.44 1.66
CA ASP A 1 18.17 14.17 1.28
C ASP A 1 18.18 12.92 0.41
N ASP A 2 17.31 11.98 0.73
CA ASP A 2 17.12 10.66 0.10
C ASP A 2 18.41 9.90 -0.28
N PRO A 3 19.27 9.55 0.70
CA PRO A 3 20.66 9.15 0.43
C PRO A 3 20.84 7.74 -0.16
N VAL A 4 19.77 6.96 -0.29
CA VAL A 4 19.80 5.54 -0.72
C VAL A 4 18.87 5.30 -1.93
N SER A 5 18.38 6.35 -2.58
CA SER A 5 17.49 6.18 -3.73
C SER A 5 18.22 5.76 -5.00
N SER A 6 17.52 4.97 -5.83
CA SER A 6 17.97 4.59 -7.18
C SER A 6 19.22 3.70 -7.26
N PHE A 7 19.62 3.06 -6.16
CA PHE A 7 20.67 2.03 -6.17
C PHE A 7 20.10 0.65 -6.47
N ASP A 8 20.87 -0.18 -7.18
CA ASP A 8 20.66 -1.62 -7.18
C ASP A 8 20.85 -2.19 -5.76
N PHE A 9 20.39 -3.43 -5.55
CA PHE A 9 20.35 -4.02 -4.22
C PHE A 9 21.74 -4.16 -3.57
N GLU A 10 22.78 -4.45 -4.37
CA GLU A 10 24.15 -4.60 -3.85
C GLU A 10 24.73 -3.25 -3.43
N ASN A 11 24.57 -2.21 -4.25
CA ASN A 11 25.03 -0.86 -3.91
C ASN A 11 24.27 -0.29 -2.71
N ARG A 12 22.97 -0.61 -2.57
CA ARG A 12 22.16 -0.22 -1.42
C ARG A 12 22.78 -0.67 -0.09
N ILE A 13 23.25 -1.91 0.01
CA ILE A 13 23.89 -2.44 1.23
C ILE A 13 25.20 -1.69 1.53
N GLY A 14 26.02 -1.45 0.50
CA GLY A 14 27.28 -0.71 0.64
C GLY A 14 27.06 0.74 1.12
N VAL A 15 26.10 1.44 0.50
CA VAL A 15 25.74 2.82 0.85
C VAL A 15 25.17 2.90 2.26
N GLN A 16 24.27 1.99 2.65
CA GLN A 16 23.75 1.94 4.02
C GLN A 16 24.86 1.70 5.06
N SER A 17 25.81 0.81 4.75
CA SER A 17 26.98 0.55 5.61
C SER A 17 27.87 1.78 5.77
N LEU A 18 28.12 2.50 4.67
CA LEU A 18 28.87 3.74 4.67
C LEU A 18 28.16 4.84 5.48
N LEU A 19 26.85 5.00 5.29
CA LEU A 19 26.02 5.93 6.05
C LEU A 19 26.10 5.64 7.55
N ARG A 20 25.93 4.37 7.95
CA ARG A 20 26.06 3.96 9.36
C ARG A 20 27.41 4.36 9.93
N TRP A 21 28.50 4.09 9.21
CA TRP A 21 29.84 4.45 9.66
C TRP A 21 30.01 5.96 9.83
N LYS A 22 29.59 6.76 8.84
CA LYS A 22 29.66 8.23 8.89
C LYS A 22 28.81 8.83 10.01
N LEU A 23 27.60 8.31 10.21
CA LEU A 23 26.73 8.74 11.31
C LEU A 23 27.35 8.43 12.66
N GLY A 24 27.98 7.26 12.80
CA GLY A 24 28.76 6.91 14.00
C GLY A 24 29.86 7.95 14.26
N GLN A 25 30.68 8.29 13.26
CA GLN A 25 31.74 9.29 13.44
C GLN A 25 31.21 10.66 13.91
N VAL A 26 30.08 11.12 13.37
CA VAL A 26 29.48 12.41 13.72
C VAL A 26 28.91 12.37 15.14
N LEU A 27 28.08 11.37 15.45
CA LEU A 27 27.36 11.27 16.72
C LEU A 27 28.29 10.90 17.89
N GLU A 28 29.33 10.10 17.63
CA GLU A 28 30.35 9.78 18.62
C GLU A 28 31.36 10.93 18.79
N GLY A 29 31.54 11.77 17.77
CA GLY A 29 32.53 12.84 17.77
C GLY A 29 32.14 14.05 18.62
N CYS A 30 30.87 14.48 18.56
CA CYS A 30 30.41 15.72 19.20
C CYS A 30 28.96 15.61 19.69
N ALA A 31 28.73 15.87 20.98
CA ALA A 31 27.40 15.75 21.61
C ALA A 31 26.38 16.81 21.14
N THR A 32 26.82 17.89 20.49
CA THR A 32 25.92 18.96 20.00
C THR A 32 25.56 18.80 18.52
N SER A 33 26.20 17.87 17.80
CA SER A 33 25.93 17.62 16.39
C SER A 33 24.56 16.99 16.20
N LYS A 34 23.81 17.48 15.20
CA LYS A 34 22.50 16.94 14.82
C LYS A 34 22.53 16.55 13.36
N VAL A 35 21.88 15.45 13.03
CA VAL A 35 21.76 14.96 11.65
C VAL A 35 20.28 14.80 11.31
N LEU A 36 19.87 15.35 10.18
CA LEU A 36 18.56 15.14 9.59
C LEU A 36 18.73 14.32 8.31
N ILE A 37 18.09 13.17 8.25
CA ILE A 37 18.00 12.34 7.05
C ILE A 37 16.53 12.27 6.67
N MET A 38 16.26 12.51 5.39
CA MET A 38 14.94 12.36 4.78
C MET A 38 15.08 11.27 3.72
N THR A 39 14.05 10.44 3.57
CA THR A 39 13.97 9.43 2.51
C THR A 39 12.51 9.15 2.22
N HIS A 40 12.21 8.81 0.96
CA HIS A 40 10.88 8.36 0.57
C HIS A 40 10.70 6.85 0.79
N ASP A 41 11.79 6.10 1.04
CA ASP A 41 11.77 4.66 1.25
C ASP A 41 11.74 4.32 2.75
N ILE A 42 10.60 3.81 3.20
CA ILE A 42 10.40 3.39 4.59
C ILE A 42 11.34 2.26 5.01
N SER A 43 11.76 1.39 4.09
CA SER A 43 12.70 0.31 4.38
C SER A 43 14.08 0.90 4.71
N THR A 44 14.53 1.87 3.92
CA THR A 44 15.77 2.62 4.21
C THR A 44 15.69 3.32 5.57
N ALA A 45 14.54 3.92 5.90
CA ALA A 45 14.34 4.56 7.19
C ALA A 45 14.50 3.58 8.37
N PHE A 46 13.95 2.37 8.26
CA PHE A 46 14.09 1.33 9.29
C PHE A 46 15.50 0.72 9.36
N ASP A 47 16.18 0.57 8.23
CA ASP A 47 17.57 0.09 8.23
C ASP A 47 18.51 1.10 8.91
N LEU A 48 18.33 2.39 8.62
CA LEU A 48 19.06 3.46 9.30
C LEU A 48 18.76 3.51 10.80
N GLU A 49 17.49 3.32 11.18
CA GLU A 49 17.09 3.25 12.59
C GLU A 49 17.81 2.12 13.33
N LYS A 50 17.89 0.92 12.75
CA LYS A 50 18.67 -0.20 13.32
C LYS A 50 20.14 0.16 13.45
N GLY A 51 20.74 0.78 12.44
CA GLY A 51 22.13 1.23 12.49
C GLY A 51 22.38 2.28 13.58
N LEU A 52 21.45 3.20 13.78
CA LEU A 52 21.49 4.21 14.86
C LEU A 52 21.29 3.56 16.23
N GLN A 53 20.45 2.52 16.32
CA GLN A 53 20.25 1.73 17.53
C GLN A 53 21.56 1.06 17.99
N GLU A 54 22.32 0.49 17.06
CA GLU A 54 23.65 -0.09 17.35
C GLU A 54 24.67 0.97 17.79
N ILE A 55 24.66 2.17 17.19
CA ILE A 55 25.49 3.29 17.64
C ILE A 55 25.14 3.67 19.08
N ARG A 56 23.84 3.83 19.38
CA ARG A 56 23.36 4.14 20.73
C ARG A 56 23.76 3.07 21.74
N ASP A 57 23.64 1.80 21.38
CA ASP A 57 23.96 0.68 22.26
C ASP A 57 25.46 0.60 22.56
N ARG A 58 26.33 0.95 21.62
CA ARG A 58 27.79 1.06 21.84
C ARG A 58 28.18 2.20 22.78
N LEU A 59 27.35 3.25 22.86
CA LEU A 59 27.60 4.42 23.72
C LEU A 59 27.03 4.26 25.14
N LYS A 60 26.30 3.18 25.43
CA LYS A 60 25.82 2.89 26.79
C LYS A 60 26.98 2.84 27.77
N GLY A 61 26.84 3.57 28.89
CA GLY A 61 27.87 3.67 29.93
C GLY A 61 28.96 4.71 29.65
N THR A 62 28.90 5.42 28.53
CA THR A 62 29.73 6.60 28.26
C THR A 62 28.95 7.88 28.58
N PRO A 63 29.62 9.04 28.76
CA PRO A 63 28.94 10.33 28.91
C PRO A 63 28.31 10.84 27.60
N LYS A 64 28.51 10.13 26.48
CA LYS A 64 27.98 10.51 25.17
C LYS A 64 26.62 9.85 24.94
N VAL A 65 25.69 10.60 24.36
CA VAL A 65 24.35 10.12 24.05
C VAL A 65 24.09 10.33 22.57
N ALA A 66 23.66 9.27 21.88
CA ALA A 66 23.20 9.31 20.49
C ALA A 66 21.71 8.98 20.46
N ASP A 67 20.88 10.02 20.59
CA ASP A 67 19.43 9.89 20.46
C ASP A 67 18.99 10.09 19.01
N PHE A 68 17.96 9.35 18.62
CA PHE A 68 17.33 9.48 17.31
C PHE A 68 15.82 9.38 17.46
N LYS A 69 15.12 9.97 16.49
CA LYS A 69 13.66 9.90 16.38
C LYS A 69 13.30 9.69 14.92
N LEU A 70 12.32 8.81 14.70
CA LEU A 70 11.79 8.55 13.37
C LEU A 70 10.48 9.33 13.21
N TRP A 71 10.40 10.11 12.14
CA TRP A 71 9.25 10.96 11.82
C TRP A 71 8.77 10.64 10.42
N ARG A 72 7.45 10.77 10.22
CA ARG A 72 6.79 10.67 8.92
C ARG A 72 6.23 12.03 8.55
N LEU A 73 6.48 12.45 7.31
CA LEU A 73 5.84 13.59 6.69
C LEU A 73 4.79 13.07 5.71
N GLU A 74 3.53 13.36 5.98
CA GLU A 74 2.39 13.00 5.12
C GLU A 74 1.41 14.18 5.12
N ASP A 75 0.90 14.57 3.95
CA ASP A 75 -0.04 15.69 3.78
C ASP A 75 0.40 16.99 4.49
N CYS A 76 1.69 17.33 4.37
CA CYS A 76 2.33 18.47 5.04
C CYS A 76 2.29 18.43 6.58
N VAL A 77 1.96 17.28 7.18
CA VAL A 77 1.94 17.06 8.62
C VAL A 77 3.09 16.13 9.02
N VAL A 78 3.86 16.56 10.02
CA VAL A 78 4.93 15.75 10.62
C VAL A 78 4.40 15.01 11.84
N SER A 79 4.49 13.69 11.83
CA SER A 79 4.06 12.82 12.93
C SER A 79 5.17 11.84 13.32
N GLN A 80 5.25 11.46 14.59
CA GLN A 80 6.26 10.51 15.05
C GLN A 80 5.84 9.09 14.64
N LEU A 81 6.78 8.32 14.08
CA LEU A 81 6.50 6.96 13.63
C LEU A 81 6.53 6.01 14.83
N THR A 82 5.41 5.34 15.10
CA THR A 82 5.28 4.36 16.20
C THR A 82 5.50 2.93 15.69
N ASN A 83 5.72 1.98 16.60
CA ASN A 83 6.00 0.59 16.21
C ASN A 83 4.82 -0.05 15.45
N GLU A 84 3.60 0.35 15.75
CA GLU A 84 2.37 -0.11 15.08
C GLU A 84 2.31 0.36 13.62
N GLN A 85 2.99 1.47 13.30
CA GLN A 85 3.09 2.05 11.97
C GLN A 85 4.25 1.47 11.14
N ARG A 86 4.94 0.42 11.63
CA ARG A 86 6.01 -0.23 10.87
C ARG A 86 5.50 -1.14 9.76
N ASN A 87 4.27 -1.62 9.86
CA ASN A 87 3.70 -2.50 8.85
C ASN A 87 3.15 -1.66 7.68
N GLU A 88 3.99 -1.45 6.66
CA GLU A 88 3.62 -0.68 5.48
C GLU A 88 2.35 -1.24 4.82
N TYR A 89 2.21 -2.56 4.72
CA TYR A 89 1.00 -3.19 4.17
C TYR A 89 -0.26 -2.79 4.95
N THR A 90 -0.20 -2.76 6.28
CA THR A 90 -1.33 -2.34 7.14
C THR A 90 -1.67 -0.88 6.91
N LEU A 91 -0.66 -0.01 6.82
CA LEU A 91 -0.87 1.41 6.58
C LEU A 91 -1.50 1.67 5.21
N LEU A 92 -0.99 1.01 4.16
CA LEU A 92 -1.52 1.13 2.81
C LEU A 92 -2.97 0.61 2.74
N LEU A 93 -3.26 -0.52 3.36
CA LEU A 93 -4.61 -1.09 3.39
C LEU A 93 -5.59 -0.20 4.17
N ALA A 94 -5.17 0.36 5.31
CA ALA A 94 -5.95 1.34 6.06
C ALA A 94 -6.22 2.62 5.24
N ARG A 95 -5.24 3.10 4.47
CA ARG A 95 -5.41 4.26 3.59
C ARG A 95 -6.41 4.00 2.46
N ILE A 96 -6.41 2.79 1.88
CA ILE A 96 -7.44 2.38 0.91
C ILE A 96 -8.82 2.39 1.55
N PHE A 97 -8.94 1.88 2.78
CA PHE A 97 -10.22 1.86 3.51
C PHE A 97 -10.76 3.28 3.80
N GLU A 98 -9.92 4.16 4.33
CA GLU A 98 -10.32 5.56 4.60
C GLU A 98 -10.73 6.28 3.32
N TYR A 99 -9.99 6.06 2.21
CA TYR A 99 -10.34 6.61 0.91
C TYR A 99 -11.67 6.04 0.38
N ALA A 100 -11.88 4.73 0.47
CA ALA A 100 -13.14 4.07 0.05
C ALA A 100 -14.36 4.60 0.82
N LYS A 101 -14.17 4.98 2.09
CA LYS A 101 -15.21 5.53 2.96
C LYS A 101 -15.47 7.01 2.67
N THR A 102 -14.44 7.84 2.80
CA THR A 102 -14.57 9.31 2.77
C THR A 102 -14.44 9.88 1.37
N GLY A 103 -13.61 9.28 0.51
CA GLY A 103 -13.14 9.88 -0.74
C GLY A 103 -12.09 10.98 -0.53
N ALA A 104 -11.68 11.22 0.72
CA ALA A 104 -10.65 12.18 1.06
C ALA A 104 -9.27 11.52 0.93
N GLY A 105 -8.38 12.15 0.18
CA GLY A 105 -7.02 11.70 -0.02
C GLY A 105 -6.47 12.09 -1.39
N ASP A 106 -5.17 11.93 -1.57
CA ASP A 106 -4.53 12.14 -2.85
C ASP A 106 -4.93 11.04 -3.85
N GLY A 107 -5.92 11.35 -4.68
CA GLY A 107 -6.41 10.48 -5.74
C GLY A 107 -5.36 10.16 -6.81
N LEU A 108 -4.21 10.84 -6.83
CA LEU A 108 -3.11 10.63 -7.77
C LEU A 108 -2.13 9.54 -7.32
N SER A 109 -2.18 9.15 -6.05
CA SER A 109 -1.36 8.07 -5.48
C SER A 109 -2.17 6.84 -5.06
N ILE A 110 -3.50 6.95 -4.96
CA ILE A 110 -4.35 5.88 -4.46
C ILE A 110 -4.37 4.64 -5.39
N GLY A 111 -4.28 4.82 -6.70
CA GLY A 111 -4.22 3.72 -7.66
C GLY A 111 -2.98 2.87 -7.45
N ASN A 112 -1.81 3.51 -7.32
CA ASN A 112 -0.57 2.82 -7.01
C ASN A 112 -0.60 2.11 -5.63
N ILE A 113 -1.21 2.73 -4.62
CA ILE A 113 -1.39 2.11 -3.29
C ILE A 113 -2.25 0.85 -3.39
N MET A 114 -3.41 0.94 -4.07
CA MET A 114 -4.30 -0.20 -4.31
C MET A 114 -3.59 -1.34 -5.05
N ARG A 115 -2.80 -1.02 -6.08
CA ARG A 115 -1.99 -1.99 -6.83
C ARG A 115 -1.02 -2.74 -5.92
N ARG A 116 -0.20 -2.01 -5.14
CA ARG A 116 0.80 -2.60 -4.23
C ARG A 116 0.16 -3.54 -3.19
N VAL A 117 -0.97 -3.13 -2.62
CA VAL A 117 -1.69 -3.95 -1.63
C VAL A 117 -2.28 -5.20 -2.26
N LEU A 118 -2.92 -5.08 -3.42
CA LEU A 118 -3.53 -6.23 -4.10
C LEU A 118 -2.47 -7.21 -4.65
N GLU A 119 -1.35 -6.71 -5.18
CA GLU A 119 -0.20 -7.53 -5.58
C GLU A 119 0.39 -8.31 -4.40
N ALA A 120 0.62 -7.64 -3.27
CA ALA A 120 1.11 -8.29 -2.05
C ALA A 120 0.12 -9.36 -1.57
N PHE A 121 -1.17 -9.02 -1.47
CA PHE A 121 -2.20 -9.97 -1.07
C PHE A 121 -2.26 -11.21 -1.97
N ALA A 122 -2.25 -11.01 -3.30
CA ALA A 122 -2.30 -12.09 -4.27
C ALA A 122 -1.06 -12.99 -4.22
N THR A 123 0.11 -12.38 -4.08
CA THR A 123 1.38 -13.10 -4.01
C THR A 123 1.47 -13.92 -2.73
N PHE A 124 1.16 -13.33 -1.57
CA PHE A 124 1.30 -14.01 -0.28
C PHE A 124 0.21 -15.06 -0.04
N SER A 125 -1.03 -14.79 -0.47
CA SER A 125 -2.16 -15.69 -0.19
C SER A 125 -2.29 -16.81 -1.21
N TYR A 126 -1.92 -16.55 -2.48
CA TYR A 126 -2.21 -17.47 -3.59
C TYR A 126 -1.03 -17.75 -4.50
N LYS A 127 0.14 -17.10 -4.31
CA LYS A 127 1.29 -17.19 -5.22
C LYS A 127 0.92 -16.82 -6.66
N LYS A 128 0.08 -15.80 -6.80
CA LYS A 128 -0.45 -15.30 -8.08
C LYS A 128 -0.16 -13.82 -8.24
N GLY A 129 -0.04 -13.39 -9.49
CA GLY A 129 0.02 -11.97 -9.84
C GLY A 129 -1.37 -11.33 -9.80
N ILE A 130 -1.39 -10.01 -9.70
CA ILE A 130 -2.61 -9.18 -9.69
C ILE A 130 -3.51 -9.40 -10.91
N ASP A 131 -2.93 -9.81 -12.05
CA ASP A 131 -3.67 -10.09 -13.29
C ASP A 131 -4.45 -11.40 -13.28
N THR A 132 -4.00 -12.35 -12.45
CA THR A 132 -4.49 -13.73 -12.50
C THR A 132 -5.46 -14.05 -11.37
N ILE A 133 -5.40 -13.31 -10.25
CA ILE A 133 -6.21 -13.60 -9.06
C ILE A 133 -7.72 -13.48 -9.32
N SER A 134 -8.14 -12.56 -10.20
CA SER A 134 -9.54 -12.33 -10.57
C SER A 134 -10.03 -13.21 -11.73
N ALA A 135 -9.16 -14.03 -12.32
CA ALA A 135 -9.50 -14.93 -13.41
C ALA A 135 -9.33 -16.42 -13.07
N ASP A 136 -8.68 -16.73 -11.94
CA ASP A 136 -8.41 -18.10 -11.52
C ASP A 136 -9.65 -18.76 -10.89
N ASP A 137 -10.20 -19.76 -11.58
CA ASP A 137 -11.40 -20.49 -11.16
C ASP A 137 -11.26 -21.12 -9.76
N THR A 138 -10.06 -21.53 -9.37
CA THR A 138 -9.82 -22.17 -8.07
C THR A 138 -9.93 -21.16 -6.92
N ILE A 139 -9.48 -19.92 -7.16
CA ILE A 139 -9.55 -18.83 -6.18
C ILE A 139 -10.99 -18.32 -6.09
N LEU A 140 -11.62 -18.11 -7.24
CA LEU A 140 -12.99 -17.63 -7.32
C LEU A 140 -14.03 -18.69 -6.90
N ALA A 141 -13.62 -19.94 -6.70
CA ALA A 141 -14.48 -21.00 -6.19
C ALA A 141 -15.09 -20.68 -4.82
N VAL A 142 -14.39 -19.87 -4.02
CA VAL A 142 -14.83 -19.40 -2.69
C VAL A 142 -16.01 -18.43 -2.78
N LEU A 143 -16.17 -17.76 -3.93
CA LEU A 143 -17.20 -16.74 -4.15
C LEU A 143 -18.51 -17.35 -4.68
N SER A 144 -19.61 -16.65 -4.43
CA SER A 144 -20.90 -16.98 -5.06
C SER A 144 -20.83 -16.82 -6.58
N VAL A 145 -21.77 -17.42 -7.33
CA VAL A 145 -21.79 -17.34 -8.80
C VAL A 145 -21.86 -15.87 -9.27
N ALA A 146 -22.75 -15.07 -8.68
CA ALA A 146 -22.90 -13.66 -9.02
C ALA A 146 -21.64 -12.83 -8.71
N GLN A 147 -20.99 -13.10 -7.56
CA GLN A 147 -19.74 -12.42 -7.19
C GLN A 147 -18.59 -12.82 -8.12
N ARG A 148 -18.48 -14.11 -8.47
CA ARG A 148 -17.47 -14.61 -9.41
C ARG A 148 -17.59 -13.94 -10.76
N GLU A 149 -18.81 -13.81 -11.29
CA GLU A 149 -19.06 -13.14 -12.56
C GLU A 149 -18.71 -11.65 -12.48
N TYR A 150 -19.09 -10.98 -11.39
CA TYR A 150 -18.73 -9.58 -11.17
C TYR A 150 -17.21 -9.36 -11.15
N PHE A 151 -16.48 -10.07 -10.28
CA PHE A 151 -15.04 -9.85 -10.09
C PHE A 151 -14.20 -10.33 -11.28
N ARG A 152 -14.66 -11.34 -12.04
CA ARG A 152 -14.04 -11.74 -13.30
C ARG A 152 -14.06 -10.63 -14.34
N ASN A 153 -15.16 -9.86 -14.37
CA ASN A 153 -15.38 -8.77 -15.32
C ASN A 153 -14.95 -7.40 -14.77
N LEU A 154 -14.54 -7.32 -13.50
CA LEU A 154 -14.10 -6.08 -12.88
C LEU A 154 -12.75 -5.65 -13.48
N MET A 155 -12.78 -4.63 -14.34
CA MET A 155 -11.59 -4.06 -14.96
C MET A 155 -10.83 -3.09 -14.03
N TYR A 156 -10.63 -3.47 -12.76
CA TYR A 156 -9.86 -2.65 -11.80
C TYR A 156 -8.44 -2.37 -12.31
N ARG A 157 -7.89 -3.24 -13.16
CA ARG A 157 -6.57 -3.10 -13.80
C ARG A 157 -6.39 -1.78 -14.55
N LEU A 158 -7.42 -1.29 -15.24
CA LEU A 158 -7.35 0.00 -15.96
C LEU A 158 -7.13 1.18 -15.01
N VAL A 159 -7.68 1.09 -13.80
CA VAL A 159 -7.53 2.09 -12.75
C VAL A 159 -6.16 1.99 -12.09
N LEU A 160 -5.66 0.76 -11.91
CA LEU A 160 -4.40 0.50 -11.20
C LEU A 160 -3.13 0.69 -12.05
N HIS A 161 -3.21 0.47 -13.38
CA HIS A 161 -2.05 0.56 -14.28
C HIS A 161 -1.75 2.00 -14.75
N GLY A 162 -2.71 2.92 -14.66
CA GLY A 162 -2.48 4.31 -15.11
C GLY A 162 -1.50 5.12 -14.25
N GLU A 163 -1.08 4.62 -13.09
CA GLU A 163 -0.17 5.33 -12.16
C GLU A 163 1.19 4.63 -11.96
N SER A 164 1.42 3.44 -12.55
CA SER A 164 2.71 2.75 -12.46
C SER A 164 3.67 3.26 -13.54
N HIS A 165 4.49 4.25 -13.21
CA HIS A 165 5.50 4.87 -14.09
C HIS A 165 6.67 3.95 -14.54
N SER A 166 6.49 2.63 -14.71
CA SER A 166 7.58 1.75 -15.18
C SER A 166 7.17 0.56 -16.05
N MET A 167 7.94 0.42 -17.14
CA MET A 167 8.20 -0.72 -18.05
C MET A 167 7.24 -1.05 -19.20
N GLU A 168 5.94 -0.75 -19.16
CA GLU A 168 5.08 -0.88 -20.37
C GLU A 168 5.22 0.30 -21.36
N HIS A 169 6.12 1.24 -21.05
CA HIS A 169 6.21 2.58 -21.62
C HIS A 169 6.79 2.70 -23.05
N ILE A 170 6.77 1.64 -23.87
CA ILE A 170 7.27 1.73 -25.27
C ILE A 170 6.24 1.30 -26.33
N GLN A 171 5.11 0.67 -25.98
CA GLN A 171 4.22 0.11 -27.03
C GLN A 171 2.88 0.83 -27.26
N SER A 172 2.44 1.78 -26.44
CA SER A 172 1.17 2.48 -26.68
C SER A 172 1.27 4.01 -26.51
N LEU A 173 1.48 4.70 -27.63
CA LEU A 173 1.38 6.16 -27.77
C LEU A 173 -0.04 6.73 -27.53
N LYS A 174 -0.97 5.96 -26.94
CA LYS A 174 -2.36 6.35 -26.66
C LYS A 174 -2.77 6.32 -25.19
N ASP A 175 -1.92 5.81 -24.28
CA ASP A 175 -2.27 5.59 -22.87
C ASP A 175 -1.78 6.70 -21.93
N TYR A 176 -1.56 7.92 -22.44
CA TYR A 176 -1.34 9.07 -21.57
C TYR A 176 -2.64 9.40 -20.82
N GLY A 177 -2.76 8.90 -19.60
CA GLY A 177 -3.60 9.52 -18.57
C GLY A 177 -4.98 8.91 -18.30
N PHE A 178 -5.28 7.66 -18.67
CA PHE A 178 -6.62 7.11 -18.39
C PHE A 178 -6.99 7.14 -16.88
N SER A 179 -6.03 6.92 -15.96
CA SER A 179 -6.26 7.10 -14.52
C SER A 179 -6.39 8.57 -14.08
N ALA A 180 -5.85 9.51 -14.85
CA ALA A 180 -6.02 10.95 -14.65
C ALA A 180 -7.37 11.45 -15.20
N PHE A 181 -7.99 10.70 -16.12
CA PHE A 181 -9.35 10.93 -16.61
C PHE A 181 -10.44 10.21 -15.81
N LEU A 182 -10.06 9.27 -14.94
CA LEU A 182 -10.99 8.61 -14.03
C LEU A 182 -11.48 9.60 -12.97
N SER A 183 -12.80 9.64 -12.79
CA SER A 183 -13.41 10.44 -11.72
C SER A 183 -13.02 9.92 -10.34
N ASP A 184 -12.98 10.81 -9.35
CA ASP A 184 -12.74 10.43 -7.95
C ASP A 184 -13.78 9.41 -7.45
N ASP A 185 -15.01 9.47 -7.98
CA ASP A 185 -16.07 8.50 -7.69
C ASP A 185 -15.73 7.09 -8.20
N GLU A 186 -15.16 6.97 -9.41
CA GLU A 186 -14.74 5.68 -9.95
C GLU A 186 -13.52 5.12 -9.20
N LYS A 187 -12.57 5.96 -8.79
CA LYS A 187 -11.45 5.56 -7.93
C LYS A 187 -11.95 5.06 -6.57
N LYS A 188 -12.90 5.77 -5.97
CA LYS A 188 -13.55 5.39 -4.71
C LYS A 188 -14.31 4.08 -4.84
N ARG A 189 -15.04 3.88 -5.94
CA ARG A 189 -15.70 2.61 -6.26
C ARG A 189 -14.71 1.47 -6.38
N THR A 190 -13.63 1.68 -7.13
CA THR A 190 -12.57 0.67 -7.30
C THR A 190 -11.93 0.29 -5.97
N ALA A 191 -11.69 1.26 -5.07
CA ALA A 191 -11.18 1.00 -3.73
C ALA A 191 -12.12 0.09 -2.91
N ARG A 192 -13.44 0.34 -2.99
CA ARG A 192 -14.44 -0.53 -2.35
C ARG A 192 -14.43 -1.92 -2.94
N ASP A 193 -14.41 -2.03 -4.27
CA ASP A 193 -14.46 -3.32 -4.96
C ASP A 193 -13.23 -4.18 -4.60
N ILE A 194 -12.03 -3.58 -4.55
CA ILE A 194 -10.80 -4.27 -4.13
C ILE A 194 -10.88 -4.75 -2.67
N LEU A 195 -11.36 -3.90 -1.75
CA LEU A 195 -11.54 -4.29 -0.36
C LEU A 195 -12.56 -5.42 -0.19
N CYS A 196 -13.67 -5.34 -0.92
CA CYS A 196 -14.69 -6.40 -0.94
C CYS A 196 -14.13 -7.71 -1.49
N PHE A 197 -13.37 -7.64 -2.58
CA PHE A 197 -12.73 -8.81 -3.18
C PHE A 197 -11.77 -9.50 -2.20
N MET A 198 -10.85 -8.75 -1.60
CA MET A 198 -9.91 -9.27 -0.61
C MET A 198 -10.63 -9.85 0.61
N TYR A 199 -11.69 -9.17 1.08
CA TYR A 199 -12.48 -9.61 2.22
C TYR A 199 -13.23 -10.92 1.95
N LEU A 200 -13.84 -11.07 0.78
CA LEU A 200 -14.54 -12.29 0.39
C LEU A 200 -13.59 -13.48 0.23
N LEU A 201 -12.36 -13.23 -0.21
CA LEU A 201 -11.31 -14.25 -0.32
C LEU A 201 -10.71 -14.64 1.04
N ASN A 202 -10.46 -13.66 1.91
CA ASN A 202 -9.91 -13.90 3.24
C ASN A 202 -10.31 -12.81 4.25
N LYS A 203 -11.48 -13.01 4.86
CA LYS A 203 -12.03 -12.10 5.90
C LYS A 203 -11.06 -11.83 7.04
N ASN A 204 -10.49 -12.88 7.63
CA ASN A 204 -9.66 -12.76 8.84
C ASN A 204 -8.39 -11.96 8.56
N HIS A 205 -7.79 -12.15 7.38
CA HIS A 205 -6.64 -11.38 6.94
C HIS A 205 -6.96 -9.88 6.85
N VAL A 206 -8.03 -9.52 6.13
CA VAL A 206 -8.38 -8.10 5.94
C VAL A 206 -8.74 -7.42 7.26
N LEU A 207 -9.54 -8.06 8.11
CA LEU A 207 -9.97 -7.49 9.39
C LEU A 207 -8.83 -7.34 10.40
N ALA A 208 -7.79 -8.18 10.34
CA ALA A 208 -6.61 -8.02 11.20
C ALA A 208 -5.81 -6.73 10.93
N HIS A 209 -6.00 -6.12 9.75
CA HIS A 209 -5.29 -4.92 9.33
C HIS A 209 -6.15 -3.64 9.36
N LEU A 210 -7.45 -3.76 9.64
CA LEU A 210 -8.39 -2.64 9.59
C LEU A 210 -8.92 -2.28 11.00
N PRO A 211 -9.39 -1.05 11.21
CA PRO A 211 -9.92 -0.63 12.51
C PRO A 211 -11.18 -1.41 12.90
N THR A 212 -11.41 -1.52 14.22
CA THR A 212 -12.61 -2.13 14.79
C THR A 212 -13.86 -1.41 14.27
N GLY A 213 -14.71 -2.12 13.53
CA GLY A 213 -15.91 -1.56 12.90
C GLY A 213 -15.84 -1.45 11.37
N ALA A 214 -14.67 -1.67 10.75
CA ALA A 214 -14.55 -1.67 9.29
C ALA A 214 -15.41 -2.75 8.60
N GLU A 215 -15.72 -3.84 9.31
CA GLU A 215 -16.51 -4.95 8.78
C GLU A 215 -17.91 -4.50 8.32
N SER A 216 -18.61 -3.64 9.09
CA SER A 216 -19.95 -3.20 8.72
C SER A 216 -19.95 -2.36 7.45
N ASP A 217 -18.91 -1.53 7.27
CA ASP A 217 -18.73 -0.73 6.06
C ASP A 217 -18.49 -1.66 4.84
N ILE A 218 -17.58 -2.63 4.96
CA ILE A 218 -17.27 -3.58 3.87
C ILE A 218 -18.48 -4.44 3.50
N VAL A 219 -19.21 -4.95 4.48
CA VAL A 219 -20.42 -5.74 4.25
C VAL A 219 -21.49 -4.91 3.52
N SER A 220 -21.64 -3.63 3.86
CA SER A 220 -22.57 -2.74 3.15
C SER A 220 -22.19 -2.54 1.68
N TRP A 221 -20.89 -2.48 1.38
CA TRP A 221 -20.40 -2.37 0.00
C TRP A 221 -20.60 -3.66 -0.81
N ILE A 222 -20.43 -4.83 -0.18
CA ILE A 222 -20.69 -6.13 -0.84
C ILE A 222 -22.16 -6.23 -1.31
N VAL A 223 -23.10 -5.72 -0.52
CA VAL A 223 -24.52 -5.70 -0.90
C VAL A 223 -24.75 -4.86 -2.16
N SER A 224 -24.00 -3.76 -2.34
CA SER A 224 -24.09 -2.93 -3.54
C SER A 224 -23.47 -3.57 -4.80
N ILE A 225 -22.58 -4.56 -4.62
CA ILE A 225 -21.89 -5.27 -5.71
C ILE A 225 -22.72 -6.45 -6.24
N SER A 226 -23.52 -7.09 -5.39
CA SER A 226 -24.45 -8.12 -5.86
C SER A 226 -25.68 -7.43 -6.45
N PRO A 227 -25.94 -7.49 -7.77
CA PRO A 227 -27.24 -7.09 -8.26
C PRO A 227 -28.25 -8.01 -7.56
N ALA A 228 -29.16 -7.42 -6.81
CA ALA A 228 -30.28 -8.13 -6.24
C ALA A 228 -30.93 -8.95 -7.36
N ALA A 229 -31.31 -10.18 -7.05
CA ALA A 229 -32.25 -10.96 -7.82
C ALA A 229 -33.57 -10.17 -7.94
N THR A 230 -33.62 -9.27 -8.91
CA THR A 230 -34.84 -8.71 -9.48
C THR A 230 -34.77 -8.94 -10.97
N ALA A 231 -34.74 -10.21 -11.35
CA ALA A 231 -35.49 -10.63 -12.52
C ALA A 231 -36.97 -10.47 -12.14
N GLN A 232 -37.51 -9.27 -12.35
CA GLN A 232 -38.93 -9.19 -12.62
C GLN A 232 -39.13 -9.91 -13.94
N GLU A 233 -39.89 -11.00 -13.89
CA GLU A 233 -40.41 -11.71 -15.06
C GLU A 233 -41.03 -10.68 -16.01
N GLU A 234 -40.36 -10.38 -17.12
CA GLU A 234 -41.04 -9.79 -18.26
C GLU A 234 -41.94 -10.87 -18.87
N PRO A 235 -43.26 -10.64 -19.00
CA PRO A 235 -44.15 -11.63 -19.56
C PRO A 235 -43.83 -11.80 -21.05
N ALA A 236 -43.76 -13.06 -21.47
CA ALA A 236 -43.63 -13.45 -22.86
C ALA A 236 -44.74 -12.78 -23.69
N VAL A 237 -44.34 -11.92 -24.63
CA VAL A 237 -45.23 -11.43 -25.67
C VAL A 237 -45.23 -12.48 -26.79
N VAL A 238 -46.40 -13.10 -26.96
CA VAL A 238 -46.80 -13.94 -28.10
C VAL A 238 -47.00 -13.09 -29.35
#